data_AF-A0A2D7J693-F1
#
_entry.id   AF-A0A2D7J693-F1
#
_cell.length_a   1.000
_cell.length_b   1.000
_cell.length_c   1.000
_cell.angle_alpha   90.00
_cell.angle_beta   90.00
_cell.angle_gamma   90.00
#
_symmetry.space_group_name_H-M   'P 1'
#
loop_
_entity.id
_entity.type
_entity.pdbx_description
1 polymer ?
#
loop_
_entity_poly.entity_id
_entity_poly.type
_entity_poly.pdbx_seq_one_letter_code
_entity_poly.pdbx_strand_id
1 'polypeptide(L)'
;DGGDPAEAACAVIRELEAFSPTLAQRPRWLVLNKTDLMDEATLSQSRDRIVEAIGWSGPVYSVSAVAGRGTERLCGDLMTFLEAQQVLFRDDPEAADKERFAQEQMQQEARDRIAALQVARTEARQTRADNAAAEDEGDVEVEYRH
;
A
#
# COMPACT_ATOMS: atom_id res chain seq x y z
N ASP A 1 -12.88 12.21 3.80
CA ASP A 1 -13.01 11.73 2.40
C ASP A 1 -13.96 10.56 2.37
N GLY A 2 -15.15 10.78 1.82
CA GLY A 2 -16.25 9.80 1.75
C GLY A 2 -16.17 8.91 0.51
N GLY A 3 -14.98 8.42 0.16
CA GLY A 3 -14.81 7.45 -0.93
C GLY A 3 -15.30 6.06 -0.53
N ASP A 4 -15.70 5.24 -1.50
CA ASP A 4 -16.12 3.87 -1.25
C ASP A 4 -14.93 3.05 -0.69
N PRO A 5 -15.05 2.45 0.51
CA PRO A 5 -13.97 1.65 1.08
C PRO A 5 -13.58 0.45 0.21
N ALA A 6 -14.48 -0.09 -0.61
CA ALA A 6 -14.17 -1.16 -1.54
C ALA A 6 -13.26 -0.67 -2.68
N GLU A 7 -13.53 0.50 -3.25
CA GLU A 7 -12.67 1.12 -4.27
C GLU A 7 -11.28 1.45 -3.71
N ALA A 8 -11.23 1.97 -2.48
CA ALA A 8 -9.98 2.24 -1.78
C ALA A 8 -9.17 0.95 -1.56
N ALA A 9 -9.82 -0.14 -1.15
CA ALA A 9 -9.16 -1.43 -0.99
C ALA A 9 -8.59 -1.95 -2.33
N CYS A 10 -9.37 -1.88 -3.41
CA CYS A 10 -8.90 -2.24 -4.75
C CYS A 10 -7.69 -1.39 -5.19
N ALA A 11 -7.70 -0.08 -4.91
CA ALA A 11 -6.58 0.80 -5.20
C ALA A 11 -5.31 0.38 -4.45
N VAL A 12 -5.42 0.13 -3.14
CA VAL A 12 -4.29 -0.31 -2.30
C VAL A 12 -3.71 -1.64 -2.80
N ILE A 13 -4.54 -2.59 -3.21
CA ILE A 13 -4.06 -3.88 -3.77
C ILE A 13 -3.27 -3.66 -5.05
N ARG A 14 -3.80 -2.86 -5.99
CA ARG A 14 -3.11 -2.54 -7.25
C ARG A 14 -1.79 -1.79 -7.01
N GLU A 15 -1.78 -0.86 -6.07
CA GLU A 15 -0.57 -0.11 -5.70
C GLU A 15 0.48 -1.04 -5.10
N LEU A 16 0.07 -1.96 -4.24
CA LEU A 16 0.97 -2.95 -3.64
C LEU A 16 1.59 -3.87 -4.70
N GLU A 17 0.78 -4.38 -5.63
CA GLU A 17 1.25 -5.20 -6.75
C GLU A 17 2.22 -4.45 -7.67
N ALA A 18 1.93 -3.17 -7.95
CA ALA A 18 2.80 -2.32 -8.74
C ALA A 18 4.09 -1.91 -7.99
N PHE A 19 4.06 -1.91 -6.66
CA PHE A 19 5.22 -1.56 -5.82
C PHE A 19 6.19 -2.72 -5.68
N SER A 20 5.69 -3.91 -5.32
CA SER A 20 6.51 -5.11 -5.13
C SER A 20 5.65 -6.36 -5.36
N PRO A 21 5.80 -7.04 -6.52
CA PRO A 21 5.14 -8.31 -6.77
C PRO A 21 5.46 -9.37 -5.72
N THR A 22 6.71 -9.39 -5.23
CA THR A 22 7.13 -10.33 -4.19
C THR A 22 6.40 -10.07 -2.87
N LEU A 23 6.23 -8.79 -2.48
CA LEU A 23 5.45 -8.43 -1.29
C LEU A 23 3.96 -8.75 -1.44
N ALA A 24 3.39 -8.56 -2.63
CA ALA A 24 1.97 -8.82 -2.90
C ALA A 24 1.60 -10.31 -2.76
N GLN A 25 2.54 -11.22 -3.00
CA GLN A 25 2.34 -12.67 -2.90
C GLN A 25 2.46 -13.22 -1.47
N ARG A 26 2.96 -12.42 -0.51
CA ARG A 26 3.13 -12.88 0.87
C ARG A 26 1.77 -13.13 1.55
N PRO A 27 1.75 -13.93 2.62
CA PRO A 27 0.59 -13.98 3.52
C PRO A 27 0.25 -12.56 4.00
N ARG A 28 -0.99 -12.14 3.76
CA ARG A 28 -1.49 -10.81 4.08
C ARG A 28 -2.81 -10.92 4.82
N TRP A 29 -3.08 -9.96 5.70
CA TRP A 29 -4.26 -9.93 6.56
C TRP A 29 -5.03 -8.64 6.27
N LEU A 30 -6.35 -8.73 6.13
CA LEU A 30 -7.21 -7.58 5.93
C LEU A 30 -7.60 -7.00 7.30
N VAL A 31 -7.20 -5.77 7.57
CA VAL A 31 -7.54 -5.09 8.83
C VAL A 31 -8.38 -3.86 8.52
N LEU A 32 -9.67 -3.95 8.86
CA LEU A 32 -10.62 -2.84 8.80
C LEU A 32 -10.45 -1.99 10.06
N ASN A 33 -9.79 -0.85 9.92
CA ASN A 33 -9.57 0.10 11.01
C ASN A 33 -10.65 1.19 11.04
N LYS A 34 -10.86 1.81 12.21
CA LYS A 34 -11.87 2.86 12.48
C LYS A 34 -13.31 2.36 12.54
N THR A 35 -13.52 1.13 13.01
CA THR A 35 -14.87 0.55 13.12
C THR A 35 -15.78 1.27 14.12
N ASP A 36 -15.24 2.15 14.96
CA ASP A 36 -15.99 3.01 15.88
C ASP A 36 -16.90 4.02 15.18
N LEU A 37 -16.67 4.31 13.90
CA LEU A 37 -17.47 5.25 13.12
C LEU A 37 -18.72 4.60 12.50
N MET A 38 -18.91 3.29 12.69
CA MET A 38 -19.97 2.52 12.04
C MET A 38 -20.74 1.69 13.08
N ASP A 39 -22.03 1.47 12.82
CA ASP A 39 -22.77 0.43 13.51
C ASP A 39 -22.42 -0.97 12.95
N GLU A 40 -22.83 -2.01 13.67
CA GLU A 40 -22.49 -3.40 13.35
C GLU A 40 -23.02 -3.84 11.98
N ALA A 41 -24.20 -3.37 11.59
CA ALA A 41 -24.84 -3.72 10.32
C ALA A 41 -24.08 -3.10 9.13
N THR A 42 -23.74 -1.83 9.25
CA THR A 42 -22.97 -1.08 8.26
C THR A 42 -21.55 -1.62 8.14
N LEU A 43 -20.92 -1.96 9.28
CA LEU A 43 -19.61 -2.59 9.31
C LEU A 43 -19.61 -3.94 8.60
N SER A 44 -20.61 -4.79 8.88
CA SER A 44 -20.75 -6.10 8.25
C SER A 44 -20.95 -5.97 6.73
N GLN A 45 -21.85 -5.07 6.30
CA GLN A 45 -22.07 -4.83 4.88
C GLN A 45 -20.81 -4.29 4.17
N SER A 46 -20.10 -3.37 4.82
CA SER A 46 -18.87 -2.79 4.26
C SER A 46 -17.76 -3.85 4.16
N ARG A 47 -17.60 -4.67 5.20
CA ARG A 47 -16.67 -5.81 5.21
C ARG A 47 -16.94 -6.74 4.03
N ASP A 48 -18.19 -7.18 3.86
CA ASP A 48 -18.55 -8.15 2.84
C ASP A 48 -18.32 -7.58 1.43
N ARG A 49 -18.66 -6.31 1.21
CA ARG A 49 -18.35 -5.60 -0.04
C ARG A 49 -16.86 -5.51 -0.34
N ILE A 50 -16.04 -5.19 0.66
CA ILE A 50 -14.58 -5.10 0.48
C ILE A 50 -14.00 -6.48 0.15
N VAL A 51 -14.40 -7.50 0.91
CA VAL A 51 -13.95 -8.89 0.73
C VAL A 51 -14.31 -9.39 -0.67
N GLU A 52 -15.54 -9.14 -1.13
CA GLU A 52 -15.98 -9.50 -2.47
C GLU A 52 -15.20 -8.73 -3.55
N ALA A 53 -15.06 -7.41 -3.41
CA ALA A 53 -14.42 -6.55 -4.40
C ALA A 53 -12.95 -6.92 -4.66
N ILE A 54 -12.21 -7.28 -3.62
CA ILE A 54 -10.79 -7.68 -3.75
C ILE A 54 -10.58 -9.20 -3.85
N GLY A 55 -11.66 -9.99 -3.84
CA GLY A 55 -11.58 -11.45 -3.85
C GLY A 55 -10.81 -12.03 -2.65
N TRP A 56 -10.99 -11.45 -1.46
CA TRP A 56 -10.19 -11.81 -0.29
C TRP A 56 -10.58 -13.17 0.29
N SER A 57 -9.58 -14.01 0.54
CA SER A 57 -9.76 -15.33 1.19
C SER A 57 -8.97 -15.48 2.49
N GLY A 58 -8.15 -14.49 2.85
CA GLY A 58 -7.33 -14.51 4.05
C GLY A 58 -8.06 -14.05 5.31
N PRO A 59 -7.34 -13.96 6.44
CA PRO A 59 -7.89 -13.43 7.69
C PRO A 59 -8.44 -12.01 7.53
N VAL A 60 -9.56 -11.73 8.20
CA VAL A 60 -10.21 -10.40 8.24
C VAL A 60 -10.42 -9.99 9.69
N TYR A 61 -9.97 -8.80 10.03
CA TYR A 61 -10.06 -8.22 11.37
C TYR A 61 -10.77 -6.87 11.32
N SER A 62 -11.59 -6.62 12.33
CA SER A 62 -12.25 -5.34 12.55
C SER A 62 -11.71 -4.74 13.84
N VAL A 63 -11.07 -3.57 13.74
CA VAL A 63 -10.42 -2.92 14.88
C VAL A 63 -10.80 -1.44 14.99
N SER A 64 -10.82 -0.96 16.22
CA SER A 64 -10.80 0.48 16.51
C SER A 64 -9.56 0.77 17.33
N ALA A 65 -8.52 1.27 16.66
CA ALA A 65 -7.25 1.57 17.30
C ALA A 65 -7.39 2.60 18.43
N VAL A 66 -8.27 3.60 18.28
CA VAL A 66 -8.52 4.64 19.29
C VAL A 66 -9.22 4.07 20.52
N ALA A 67 -10.18 3.17 20.33
CA ALA A 67 -10.89 2.53 21.43
C ALA A 67 -10.20 1.28 21.98
N GLY A 68 -9.07 0.85 21.40
CA GLY A 68 -8.38 -0.40 21.74
C GLY A 68 -9.21 -1.67 21.47
N ARG A 69 -10.26 -1.59 20.65
CA ARG A 69 -11.16 -2.74 20.38
C ARG A 69 -10.62 -3.59 19.24
N GLY A 70 -10.65 -4.92 19.43
CA GLY A 70 -10.23 -5.90 18.42
C GLY A 70 -8.72 -6.04 18.24
N THR A 71 -7.91 -5.18 18.86
CA THR A 71 -6.44 -5.20 18.76
C THR A 71 -5.84 -6.39 19.50
N GLU A 72 -6.39 -6.78 20.65
CA GLU A 72 -5.89 -7.93 21.43
C GLU A 72 -5.95 -9.22 20.62
N ARG A 73 -7.11 -9.52 20.02
CA ARG A 73 -7.27 -10.67 19.14
C ARG A 73 -6.32 -10.63 17.94
N LEU A 74 -6.23 -9.47 17.27
CA LEU A 74 -5.31 -9.28 16.14
C LEU A 74 -3.86 -9.57 16.54
N CYS A 75 -3.40 -9.03 17.67
CA CYS A 75 -2.06 -9.25 18.18
C CYS A 75 -1.82 -10.72 18.58
N GLY A 76 -2.79 -11.37 19.24
CA GLY A 76 -2.67 -12.77 19.64
C GLY A 76 -2.57 -13.72 18.43
N ASP A 77 -3.42 -13.53 17.43
CA ASP A 77 -3.35 -14.31 16.20
C ASP A 77 -2.02 -14.04 15.47
N LEU A 78 -1.58 -12.77 15.43
CA LEU A 78 -0.33 -12.39 14.77
C LEU A 78 0.89 -13.05 15.43
N MET A 79 0.95 -13.05 16.77
CA MET A 79 2.02 -13.73 17.51
C MET A 79 2.01 -15.23 17.22
N THR A 80 0.83 -15.86 17.24
CA THR A 80 0.68 -17.29 16.91
C THR A 80 1.20 -17.59 15.50
N PHE A 81 0.88 -16.74 14.53
CA PHE A 81 1.37 -16.87 13.16
C PHE A 81 2.90 -16.71 13.07
N LEU A 82 3.48 -15.71 13.73
CA LEU A 82 4.92 -15.47 13.73
C LEU A 82 5.69 -16.62 14.40
N GLU A 83 5.19 -17.15 15.51
CA GLU A 83 5.77 -18.31 16.18
C GLU A 83 5.76 -19.55 15.28
N ALA A 84 4.65 -19.80 14.57
CA ALA A 84 4.56 -20.90 13.62
C ALA A 84 5.56 -20.74 12.46
N GLN A 85 5.76 -19.52 11.94
CA GLN A 85 6.77 -19.24 10.92
C GLN A 85 8.19 -19.45 11.45
N GLN A 86 8.48 -19.00 12.67
CA GLN A 86 9.80 -19.22 13.29
C GLN A 86 10.11 -20.70 13.49
N VAL A 87 9.12 -21.50 13.92
CA VAL A 87 9.26 -22.96 14.02
C VAL A 87 9.55 -23.56 12.65
N LEU A 88 8.77 -23.18 11.63
CA LEU A 88 8.95 -23.66 10.25
C LEU A 88 10.36 -23.38 9.74
N PHE A 89 10.85 -22.14 9.86
CA PHE A 89 12.18 -21.76 9.35
C PHE A 89 13.33 -22.37 10.14
N ARG A 90 13.13 -22.68 11.42
CA ARG A 90 14.14 -23.39 12.22
C ARG A 90 14.24 -24.85 11.81
N ASP A 91 13.10 -25.50 11.59
CA ASP A 91 13.02 -26.95 11.41
C ASP A 91 13.18 -27.35 9.92
N ASP A 92 12.96 -26.42 8.99
CA ASP A 92 13.11 -26.60 7.54
C ASP A 92 14.09 -25.56 6.93
N PRO A 93 15.36 -25.95 6.68
CA PRO A 93 16.35 -25.08 6.03
C PRO A 93 15.94 -24.61 4.64
N GLU A 94 15.20 -25.42 3.86
CA GLU A 94 14.76 -25.04 2.52
C GLU A 94 13.70 -23.92 2.59
N ALA A 95 12.79 -24.01 3.56
CA ALA A 95 11.84 -22.93 3.83
C ALA A 95 12.55 -21.64 4.27
N ALA A 96 13.58 -21.74 5.11
CA ALA A 96 14.38 -20.60 5.53
C ALA A 96 15.13 -19.94 4.36
N ASP A 97 15.67 -20.75 3.43
CA ASP A 97 16.37 -20.26 2.24
C ASP A 97 15.41 -19.52 1.29
N LYS A 98 14.20 -20.07 1.09
CA LYS A 98 13.14 -19.43 0.31
C LYS A 98 12.72 -18.08 0.91
N GLU A 99 12.55 -18.00 2.23
CA GLU A 99 12.22 -16.74 2.90
C GLU A 99 13.32 -15.69 2.73
N ARG A 100 14.60 -16.07 2.89
CA ARG A 100 15.73 -15.15 2.68
C ARG A 100 15.77 -14.62 1.24
N PHE A 101 15.62 -15.51 0.27
CA PHE A 101 15.56 -15.12 -1.13
C PHE A 101 14.40 -14.16 -1.41
N ALA A 102 13.19 -14.47 -0.91
CA ALA A 102 12.04 -13.59 -1.05
C ALA A 102 12.26 -12.21 -0.39
N GLN A 103 12.93 -12.19 0.76
CA GLN A 103 13.25 -10.94 1.46
C GLN A 103 14.28 -10.10 0.69
N GLU A 104 15.28 -10.72 0.07
CA GLU A 104 16.25 -10.04 -0.80
C GLU A 104 15.58 -9.46 -2.05
N GLN A 105 14.73 -10.24 -2.72
CA GLN A 105 13.97 -9.77 -3.89
C GLN A 105 13.09 -8.58 -3.54
N MET A 106 12.34 -8.66 -2.43
CA MET A 106 11.50 -7.55 -1.97
C MET A 106 12.30 -6.27 -1.68
N GLN A 107 13.47 -6.40 -1.02
CA GLN A 107 14.32 -5.24 -0.73
C GLN A 107 14.82 -4.59 -2.02
N GLN A 108 15.18 -5.40 -3.02
CA GLN A 108 15.62 -4.90 -4.32
C GLN A 108 14.48 -4.19 -5.06
N GLU A 109 13.30 -4.83 -5.18
CA GLU A 109 12.11 -4.24 -5.79
C GLU A 109 11.74 -2.90 -5.15
N ALA A 110 11.74 -2.83 -3.81
CA ALA A 110 11.45 -1.59 -3.09
C ALA A 110 12.46 -0.47 -3.39
N ARG A 111 13.76 -0.81 -3.43
CA ARG A 111 14.82 0.16 -3.78
C ARG A 111 14.65 0.69 -5.20
N ASP A 112 14.42 -0.21 -6.16
CA ASP A 112 14.23 0.15 -7.56
C ASP A 112 13.00 1.02 -7.75
N ARG A 113 11.90 0.69 -7.05
CA ARG A 113 10.67 1.49 -7.09
C ARG A 113 10.87 2.89 -6.52
N ILE A 114 11.57 3.01 -5.39
CA ILE A 114 11.88 4.31 -4.79
C ILE A 114 12.78 5.14 -5.72
N ALA A 115 13.81 4.53 -6.31
CA ALA A 115 14.71 5.21 -7.24
C ALA A 115 13.94 5.71 -8.48
N ALA A 116 13.08 4.88 -9.07
CA ALA A 116 12.25 5.26 -10.21
C ALA A 116 11.31 6.44 -9.88
N LEU A 117 10.68 6.42 -8.70
CA LEU A 117 9.82 7.52 -8.24
C LEU A 117 10.61 8.82 -8.03
N GLN A 118 11.86 8.75 -7.58
CA GLN A 118 12.73 9.93 -7.43
C GLN A 118 13.15 10.53 -8.78
N VAL A 119 13.49 9.68 -9.76
CA VAL A 119 13.79 10.10 -11.13
C VAL A 119 12.56 10.77 -11.76
N ALA A 120 11.42 10.10 -11.75
CA ALA A 120 10.17 10.63 -12.29
C ALA A 120 9.76 11.97 -11.64
N ARG A 121 9.98 12.12 -10.33
CA ARG A 121 9.71 13.37 -9.61
C ARG A 121 10.66 14.50 -10.03
N THR A 122 11.91 14.18 -10.29
CA THR A 122 12.91 15.15 -10.76
C THR A 122 12.60 15.61 -12.18
N GLU A 123 12.31 14.67 -13.08
CA GLU A 123 11.90 14.94 -14.45
C GLU A 123 10.62 15.79 -14.49
N ALA A 124 9.58 15.42 -13.74
CA ALA A 124 8.34 16.19 -13.69
C ALA A 124 8.54 17.63 -13.17
N ARG A 125 9.48 17.84 -12.23
CA ARG A 125 9.87 19.19 -11.78
C ARG A 125 10.60 19.96 -12.87
N GLN A 126 11.52 19.30 -13.58
CA GLN A 126 12.28 19.91 -14.66
C GLN A 126 11.37 20.30 -15.83
N THR A 127 10.52 19.39 -16.30
CA THR A 127 9.50 19.69 -17.33
C THR A 127 8.60 20.85 -16.92
N ARG A 128 8.20 20.92 -15.64
CA ARG A 128 7.37 22.03 -15.15
C ARG A 128 8.14 23.36 -15.12
N ALA A 129 9.43 23.34 -14.79
CA ALA A 129 10.29 24.52 -14.83
C ALA A 129 10.56 24.97 -16.27
N ASP A 130 10.87 24.05 -17.18
CA ASP A 130 11.11 24.31 -18.60
C ASP A 130 9.86 24.89 -19.27
N ASN A 131 8.68 24.34 -18.98
CA ASN A 131 7.40 24.88 -19.48
C ASN A 131 7.14 26.30 -18.95
N ALA A 132 7.45 26.57 -17.69
CA ALA A 132 7.28 27.92 -17.11
C ALA A 132 8.29 28.92 -17.70
N ALA A 133 9.51 28.51 -18.03
CA ALA A 133 10.51 29.36 -18.67
C ALA A 133 10.17 29.68 -20.13
N ALA A 134 9.57 28.74 -20.86
CA ALA A 134 9.11 28.94 -22.24
C ALA A 134 7.92 29.91 -22.35
N GLU A 135 7.15 30.11 -21.27
CA GLU A 135 6.05 31.07 -21.21
C GLU A 135 6.52 32.52 -20.94
N ASP A 136 7.71 32.71 -20.37
CA ASP A 136 8.28 34.04 -20.02
C ASP A 136 9.10 34.66 -21.17
N GLU A 137 9.50 33.87 -22.17
CA GLU A 137 10.25 34.34 -23.36
C GLU A 137 9.37 35.01 -24.43
N GLY A 138 8.08 35.24 -24.12
CA GLY A 138 7.07 35.79 -25.01
C GLY A 138 6.81 37.30 -24.89
N ASP A 139 7.57 38.06 -24.10
CA ASP A 139 7.38 39.52 -24.00
C ASP A 139 8.08 40.22 -25.18
N VAL A 140 7.35 40.37 -26.27
CA VAL A 140 7.79 41.00 -27.53
C VAL A 140 8.00 42.50 -27.31
N GLU A 141 9.21 42.97 -27.61
CA GLU A 141 9.63 44.38 -27.66
C GLU A 141 8.67 45.26 -28.48
N VAL A 142 7.98 46.20 -27.83
CA VAL A 142 7.08 47.15 -28.50
C VAL A 142 7.89 48.36 -28.98
N GLU A 143 8.23 48.39 -30.28
CA GLU A 143 8.78 49.59 -30.93
C GLU A 143 7.71 50.70 -30.99
N TYR A 144 7.96 51.82 -30.30
CA TYR A 144 7.20 53.05 -30.48
C TYR A 144 7.71 53.80 -31.71
N ARG A 145 6.88 53.89 -32.76
CA ARG A 145 7.14 54.77 -33.90
C ARG A 145 6.54 56.16 -33.64
N HIS A 146 7.40 57.17 -33.76
CA HIS A 146 7.17 58.61 -33.57
C HIS A 146 6.01 59.19 -34.39
#